data_AF-A0A1L8W9I5-F1
#
_entry.id   AF-A0A1L8W9I5-F1
#
_cell.length_a   1.000
_cell.length_b   1.000
_cell.length_c   1.000
_cell.angle_alpha   90.00
_cell.angle_beta   90.00
_cell.angle_gamma   90.00
#
_symmetry.space_group_name_H-M   'P 1'
#
loop_
_entity.id
_entity.type
_entity.pdbx_description
1 polymer ?
#
loop_
_entity_poly.entity_id
_entity_poly.type
_entity_poly.pdbx_seq_one_letter_code
_entity_poly.pdbx_strand_id
1 'polypeptide(L)' 'MSPRIGRPKKENPLNVDVKVRIDKETDEKIKAYAEKHELTRTEVIRKGIKLILESDK' A
#
# COMPACT_ATOMS: atom_id res chain seq x y z
N MET A 1 -28.96 19.86 18.03
CA MET A 1 -28.39 18.81 17.15
C MET A 1 -26.92 18.69 17.48
N SER A 2 -26.51 17.60 18.15
CA SER A 2 -25.09 17.36 18.46
C SER A 2 -24.30 17.23 17.15
N PRO A 3 -23.12 17.88 17.01
CA PRO A 3 -22.34 17.78 15.79
C PRO A 3 -21.97 16.31 15.56
N ARG A 4 -22.25 15.80 14.36
CA ARG A 4 -21.81 14.46 13.96
C ARG A 4 -20.28 14.47 14.05
N ILE A 5 -19.71 13.75 15.02
CA ILE A 5 -18.27 13.60 15.17
C ILE A 5 -17.73 13.10 13.82
N GLY A 6 -16.93 13.95 13.18
CA GLY A 6 -16.26 13.62 11.92
C GLY A 6 -15.21 12.52 12.13
N ARG A 7 -14.47 12.18 11.07
CA ARG A 7 -13.37 11.23 11.19
C ARG A 7 -12.33 11.77 12.19
N PRO A 8 -11.97 11.03 13.25
CA PRO A 8 -10.96 11.47 14.20
C PRO A 8 -9.66 11.81 13.47
N LYS A 9 -9.03 12.92 13.85
CA LYS A 9 -7.74 13.34 13.28
C LYS A 9 -6.70 12.28 13.65
N LYS A 10 -6.24 11.52 12.66
CA LYS A 10 -5.08 10.63 12.78
C LYS A 10 -3.86 11.44 12.36
N GLU A 11 -2.76 11.34 13.11
CA GLU A 11 -1.52 12.07 12.80
C GLU A 11 -0.95 11.68 11.43
N ASN A 12 -1.03 10.39 11.07
CA ASN A 12 -0.65 9.89 9.74
C ASN A 12 -1.80 9.09 9.10
N PRO A 13 -2.71 9.76 8.38
CA PRO A 13 -3.73 9.09 7.60
C PRO A 13 -3.13 8.48 6.33
N LEU A 14 -3.60 7.29 5.95
CA LEU A 14 -3.33 6.70 4.62
C LEU A 14 -4.28 7.33 3.60
N ASN A 15 -4.07 8.61 3.29
CA ASN A 15 -4.95 9.41 2.43
C ASN A 15 -4.46 9.57 0.99
N VAL A 16 -3.26 9.08 0.67
CA VAL A 16 -2.69 9.13 -0.67
C VAL A 16 -3.00 7.84 -1.42
N ASP A 17 -3.83 7.94 -2.45
CA ASP A 17 -4.11 6.84 -3.37
C ASP A 17 -3.07 6.81 -4.49
N VAL A 18 -2.50 5.62 -4.73
CA VAL A 18 -1.54 5.39 -5.81
C VAL A 18 -2.20 4.50 -6.85
N LYS A 19 -2.53 5.07 -8.02
CA LYS A 19 -3.09 4.36 -9.17
C LYS A 19 -2.02 4.21 -10.24
N VAL A 20 -1.63 2.97 -10.54
CA VAL A 20 -0.58 2.67 -11.52
C VAL A 20 -1.05 1.52 -12.40
N ARG A 21 -0.74 1.59 -13.68
CA ARG A 21 -0.90 0.47 -14.62
C ARG A 21 0.35 -0.38 -14.57
N ILE A 22 0.17 -1.68 -14.38
CA ILE A 22 1.23 -2.67 -14.40
C ILE A 22 0.86 -3.79 -15.35
N ASP A 23 1.88 -4.46 -15.88
CA ASP A 23 1.68 -5.63 -16.73
C ASP A 23 1.13 -6.81 -15.93
N LYS A 24 0.50 -7.74 -16.66
CA LYS A 24 -0.12 -8.93 -16.08
C LYS A 24 0.89 -9.78 -15.30
N GLU A 25 2.09 -9.95 -15.84
CA GLU A 25 3.15 -10.73 -15.19
C GLU A 25 3.55 -10.12 -13.83
N THR A 26 3.58 -8.79 -13.73
CA THR A 26 3.91 -8.09 -12.48
C THR A 26 2.80 -8.28 -11.45
N ASP A 27 1.54 -8.20 -11.85
CA ASP A 27 0.39 -8.48 -10.97
C ASP A 27 0.39 -9.92 -10.45
N GLU A 28 0.75 -10.89 -11.31
CA GLU A 28 0.89 -12.30 -10.91
C GLU A 28 2.03 -12.50 -9.90
N LYS A 29 3.20 -11.87 -10.13
CA LYS A 29 4.32 -11.90 -9.17
C LYS A 29 3.94 -11.28 -7.82
N ILE A 30 3.23 -10.14 -7.83
CA ILE A 30 2.76 -9.49 -6.60
C ILE A 30 1.77 -10.39 -5.86
N LYS A 31 0.83 -11.03 -6.56
CA LYS A 31 -0.10 -11.99 -5.97
C LYS A 31 0.59 -13.20 -5.35
N ALA A 32 1.49 -13.84 -6.09
CA ALA A 32 2.21 -15.01 -5.60
C ALA A 32 3.05 -14.69 -4.36
N TYR A 33 3.70 -13.52 -4.35
CA TYR A 33 4.45 -13.06 -3.19
C TYR A 33 3.54 -12.72 -2.00
N ALA A 34 2.41 -12.06 -2.26
CA ALA A 34 1.41 -11.73 -1.25
C ALA A 34 0.88 -13.00 -0.56
N GLU A 35 0.49 -14.01 -1.35
CA GLU A 35 -0.01 -15.30 -0.86
C GLU A 35 1.04 -16.06 -0.04
N LYS A 36 2.28 -16.12 -0.54
CA LYS A 36 3.37 -16.80 0.15
C LYS A 36 3.71 -16.21 1.52
N HIS A 37 3.50 -14.90 1.69
CA HIS A 37 3.87 -14.16 2.90
C HIS A 37 2.67 -13.71 3.74
N GLU A 38 1.46 -14.14 3.40
CA GLU A 38 0.20 -13.72 4.06
C GLU A 38 0.03 -12.19 4.13
N LEU A 39 0.48 -11.50 3.09
CA LEU A 39 0.41 -10.05 2.97
C LEU A 39 -0.72 -9.62 2.03
N THR A 40 -1.17 -8.39 2.17
CA THR A 40 -2.03 -7.78 1.14
C THR A 40 -1.19 -7.28 -0.04
N ARG A 41 -1.78 -7.25 -1.25
CA ARG A 41 -1.12 -6.71 -2.46
C ARG A 41 -0.60 -5.27 -2.23
N THR A 42 -1.34 -4.47 -1.47
CA THR A 42 -0.95 -3.10 -1.08
C THR A 42 0.29 -3.09 -0.19
N GLU A 43 0.42 -4.00 0.77
CA GLU A 43 1.60 -4.09 1.64
C GLU A 43 2.84 -4.55 0.87
N VAL A 44 2.69 -5.48 -0.07
CA VAL A 44 3.79 -5.91 -0.95
C VAL A 44 4.31 -4.73 -1.75
N ILE A 45 3.43 -3.95 -2.36
CA ILE A 45 3.81 -2.75 -3.13
C ILE A 45 4.51 -1.72 -2.22
N ARG A 46 3.98 -1.45 -1.03
CA ARG A 46 4.60 -0.51 -0.07
C ARG A 46 5.98 -0.97 0.38
N LYS A 47 6.15 -2.27 0.68
CA LYS A 47 7.44 -2.84 1.03
C LYS A 47 8.43 -2.72 -0.13
N GLY A 48 8.00 -3.02 -1.36
CA GLY A 48 8.83 -2.86 -2.55
C GLY A 48 9.34 -1.43 -2.72
N ILE A 49 8.46 -0.43 -2.62
CA ILE A 49 8.85 1.00 -2.69
C ILE A 49 9.85 1.35 -1.59
N LYS A 50 9.61 0.89 -0.35
CA LYS A 50 10.49 1.16 0.79
C LYS A 50 11.89 0.56 0.58
N LEU A 51 11.98 -0.68 0.09
CA LEU A 51 13.26 -1.34 -0.22
C LEU A 51 14.06 -0.59 -1.29
N ILE A 52 13.40 -0.10 -2.34
CA ILE A 52 14.05 0.70 -3.39
C ILE A 52 14.62 1.99 -2.80
N LEU A 53 13.81 2.72 -2.01
CA LEU A 53 14.24 3.98 -1.37
C LEU A 53 15.34 3.79 -0.31
N GLU A 54 15.39 2.63 0.33
CA GLU A 54 16.46 2.27 1.27
C GLU A 54 17.74 1.85 0.57
N SER A 55 17.64 1.22 -0.61
CA SER A 55 18.79 0.76 -1.39
C SER A 55 19.47 1.87 -2.20
N ASP A 56 18.76 2.98 -2.47
CA ASP A 56 19.27 4.16 -3.18
C ASP A 56 20.00 5.16 -2.25
N LYS A 57 20.22 4.81 -0.99
CA LYS A 57 21.01 5.57 -0.01
C LYS A 57 22.44 5.07 0.06
#